data_AF-A0A852TH19-F1
#
_entry.id   AF-A0A852TH19-F1
#
_cell.length_a   1.000
_cell.length_b   1.000
_cell.length_c   1.000
_cell.angle_alpha   90.00
_cell.angle_beta   90.00
_cell.angle_gamma   90.00
#
_symmetry.space_group_name_H-M   'P 1'
#
loop_
_entity.id
_entity.type
_entity.pdbx_description
1 polymer ?
#
loop_
_entity_poly.entity_id
_entity_poly.type
_entity_poly.pdbx_seq_one_letter_code
_entity_poly.pdbx_strand_id
1 'polypeptide(L)'
;MAYIPRKNSYYERILEYCIKKADDDEARNILGGFWQELHYYVLEIEKIFKQQGVAIPAGFKKEDVNLEAPKLFDNGFDIMFLRILKEVSMGMYTINMNMAYNDDVMKIPK
;
A
#
# COMPACT_ATOMS: atom_id res chain seq x y z
N MET A 1 5.20 -21.42 -13.14
CA MET A 1 4.20 -20.57 -12.46
C MET A 1 4.60 -19.12 -12.67
N ALA A 2 3.77 -18.31 -13.33
CA ALA A 2 4.11 -16.92 -13.64
C ALA A 2 4.11 -16.09 -12.35
N TYR A 3 5.22 -15.41 -12.10
CA TYR A 3 5.36 -14.43 -11.02
C TYR A 3 4.60 -13.16 -11.40
N ILE A 4 3.45 -12.92 -10.76
CA ILE A 4 2.69 -11.68 -10.91
C ILE A 4 2.92 -10.87 -9.62
N PRO A 5 3.78 -9.84 -9.62
CA PRO A 5 4.09 -9.08 -8.43
C PRO A 5 2.90 -8.24 -7.97
N ARG A 6 2.55 -8.34 -6.67
CA ARG A 6 1.55 -7.49 -6.01
C ARG A 6 2.17 -6.13 -5.67
N LYS A 7 1.70 -5.04 -6.29
CA LYS A 7 2.19 -3.67 -5.99
C LYS A 7 1.81 -3.16 -4.59
N ASN A 8 0.64 -3.51 -4.06
CA ASN A 8 0.17 -2.93 -2.80
C ASN A 8 1.02 -3.33 -1.57
N SER A 9 1.55 -4.55 -1.57
CA SER A 9 2.44 -5.01 -0.49
C SER A 9 3.77 -4.27 -0.43
N TYR A 10 4.22 -3.69 -1.54
CA TYR A 10 5.45 -2.89 -1.57
C TYR A 10 5.26 -1.58 -0.79
N TYR A 11 4.12 -0.91 -0.98
CA TYR A 11 3.84 0.35 -0.29
C TYR A 11 3.74 0.16 1.23
N GLU A 12 3.12 -0.94 1.69
CA GLU A 12 3.11 -1.30 3.11
C GLU A 12 4.53 -1.39 3.70
N ARG A 13 5.46 -2.04 2.98
CA ARG A 13 6.84 -2.22 3.42
C ARG A 13 7.64 -0.91 3.43
N ILE A 14 7.45 -0.06 2.42
CA ILE A 14 8.08 1.28 2.42
C ILE A 14 7.57 2.13 3.57
N LEU A 15 6.26 2.12 3.81
CA LEU A 15 5.66 2.91 4.88
C LEU A 15 6.16 2.44 6.24
N GLU A 16 6.35 1.14 6.47
CA GLU A 16 6.98 0.65 7.72
C GLU A 16 8.37 1.24 7.94
N TYR A 17 9.19 1.32 6.89
CA TYR A 17 10.49 1.97 6.97
C TYR A 17 10.37 3.48 7.23
N CYS A 18 9.50 4.19 6.49
CA CYS A 18 9.27 5.62 6.70
C CYS A 18 8.77 5.92 8.12
N ILE A 19 7.79 5.16 8.63
CA ILE A 19 7.28 5.30 10.01
C ILE A 19 8.40 5.09 11.04
N LYS A 20 9.27 4.10 10.83
CA LYS A 20 10.40 3.82 11.73
C LYS A 20 11.44 4.95 11.74
N LYS A 21 11.57 5.71 10.66
CA LYS A 21 12.59 6.76 10.48
C LYS A 21 12.04 8.19 10.52
N ALA A 22 10.73 8.36 10.65
CA ALA A 22 10.09 9.66 10.72
C ALA A 22 10.53 10.42 11.98
N ASP A 23 10.85 11.71 11.80
CA ASP A 23 11.47 12.55 12.82
C ASP A 23 10.48 13.02 13.90
N ASP A 24 9.22 13.19 13.53
CA ASP A 24 8.18 13.74 14.39
C ASP A 24 6.96 12.79 14.52
N ASP A 25 6.16 13.03 15.54
CA ASP A 25 4.97 12.22 15.84
C ASP A 25 3.82 12.45 14.86
N GLU A 26 3.72 13.65 14.26
CA GLU A 26 2.66 13.97 13.31
C GLU A 26 2.86 13.20 12.00
N ALA A 27 4.08 13.19 11.47
CA ALA A 27 4.46 12.40 10.31
C ALA A 27 4.22 10.90 10.55
N ARG A 28 4.60 10.38 11.72
CA ARG A 28 4.35 8.99 12.11
C ARG A 28 2.86 8.66 12.14
N ASN A 29 2.03 9.55 12.65
CA ASN A 29 0.58 9.36 12.69
C ASN A 29 -0.04 9.35 11.28
N ILE A 30 0.38 10.28 10.41
CA ILE A 30 -0.11 10.36 9.03
C ILE A 30 0.27 9.08 8.26
N LEU A 31 1.55 8.69 8.30
CA LEU A 31 2.06 7.50 7.63
C LEU A 31 1.42 6.22 8.19
N GLY A 32 1.27 6.14 9.52
CA GLY A 32 0.66 5.01 10.21
C GLY A 32 -0.82 4.82 9.87
N GLY A 33 -1.59 5.91 9.80
CA GLY A 33 -2.99 5.88 9.37
C GLY A 33 -3.13 5.36 7.93
N PHE A 34 -2.30 5.86 7.02
CA PHE A 34 -2.31 5.39 5.63
C PHE A 34 -1.87 3.93 5.48
N TRP A 35 -0.90 3.47 6.28
CA TRP A 35 -0.52 2.07 6.31
C TRP A 35 -1.68 1.17 6.72
N GLN A 36 -2.48 1.56 7.71
CA GLN A 36 -3.66 0.81 8.15
C GLN A 36 -4.72 0.70 7.05
N GLU A 37 -4.98 1.80 6.34
CA GLU A 37 -5.89 1.81 5.17
C GLU A 37 -5.40 0.84 4.08
N LEU A 38 -4.13 0.93 3.69
CA LEU A 38 -3.55 0.03 2.70
C LEU A 38 -3.61 -1.43 3.12
N HIS A 39 -3.31 -1.72 4.39
CA HIS A 39 -3.36 -3.07 4.92
C HIS A 39 -4.77 -3.65 4.84
N TYR A 40 -5.77 -2.86 5.23
CA TYR A 40 -7.17 -3.23 5.08
C TYR A 40 -7.53 -3.55 3.62
N TYR A 41 -7.14 -2.71 2.66
CA TYR A 41 -7.39 -2.96 1.23
C TYR A 41 -6.73 -4.25 0.73
N VAL A 42 -5.51 -4.55 1.17
CA VAL A 42 -4.85 -5.81 0.82
C VAL A 42 -5.66 -7.01 1.32
N LEU A 43 -6.15 -6.96 2.56
CA LEU A 43 -6.94 -8.05 3.15
C LEU A 43 -8.29 -8.24 2.43
N GLU A 44 -9.01 -7.17 2.08
CA GLU A 44 -10.27 -7.29 1.34
C GLU A 44 -10.05 -7.84 -0.07
N ILE A 45 -9.00 -7.42 -0.78
CA ILE A 45 -8.67 -7.98 -2.09
C ILE A 45 -8.33 -9.47 -1.99
N GLU A 46 -7.55 -9.87 -0.98
CA GLU A 46 -7.23 -11.28 -0.76
C GLU A 46 -8.49 -12.12 -0.46
N LYS A 47 -9.43 -11.56 0.28
CA LYS A 47 -10.72 -12.19 0.57
C LYS A 47 -11.54 -12.41 -0.71
N ILE A 48 -11.62 -11.40 -1.58
CA ILE A 48 -12.29 -11.52 -2.88
C ILE A 48 -11.62 -12.61 -3.72
N PHE A 49 -10.29 -12.63 -3.78
CA PHE A 49 -9.57 -13.65 -4.57
C PHE A 49 -9.82 -15.06 -4.05
N LYS A 50 -9.80 -15.25 -2.72
CA LYS A 50 -10.14 -16.54 -2.09
C LYS A 50 -11.57 -16.98 -2.44
N GLN A 51 -12.54 -16.07 -2.36
CA GLN A 51 -13.94 -16.36 -2.67
C GLN A 51 -14.16 -16.74 -4.14
N GLN A 52 -13.39 -16.14 -5.05
CA GLN A 52 -13.47 -16.40 -6.50
C GLN A 52 -12.59 -17.57 -6.94
N GLY A 53 -11.88 -18.24 -6.03
CA GLY A 53 -10.95 -19.32 -6.37
C GLY A 53 -9.73 -18.86 -7.18
N VAL A 54 -9.41 -17.57 -7.11
CA VAL A 54 -8.27 -16.95 -7.82
C VAL A 54 -7.02 -17.11 -6.97
N ALA A 55 -5.90 -17.46 -7.62
CA ALA A 55 -4.62 -17.55 -6.95
C ALA A 55 -4.18 -16.18 -6.41
N ILE A 56 -3.74 -16.16 -5.14
CA ILE A 56 -3.25 -14.95 -4.50
C ILE A 56 -1.83 -14.65 -5.02
N PRO A 57 -1.58 -13.45 -5.59
CA PRO A 57 -0.25 -13.11 -6.08
C PRO A 57 0.74 -12.95 -4.93
N ALA A 58 1.99 -13.37 -5.17
CA ALA A 58 3.09 -13.14 -4.26
C ALA A 58 3.41 -11.64 -4.18
N GLY A 59 3.45 -11.13 -2.95
CA GLY A 59 3.80 -9.75 -2.64
C GLY A 59 5.10 -9.65 -1.86
N PHE A 60 5.49 -8.40 -1.58
CA PHE A 60 6.60 -8.07 -0.69
C PHE A 60 6.25 -8.49 0.75
N LYS A 61 7.21 -9.13 1.41
CA LYS A 61 7.11 -9.60 2.77
C LYS A 61 7.94 -8.74 3.70
N LYS A 62 7.78 -8.94 5.01
CA LYS A 62 8.54 -8.20 6.03
C LYS A 62 10.04 -8.38 5.89
N GLU A 63 10.48 -9.52 5.33
CA GLU A 63 11.89 -9.80 5.08
C GLU A 63 12.46 -9.02 3.89
N ASP A 64 11.60 -8.47 3.01
CA ASP A 64 12.00 -7.70 1.84
C ASP A 64 12.26 -6.21 2.17
N VAL A 65 12.21 -5.83 3.46
CA VAL A 65 12.54 -4.48 3.93
C VAL A 65 13.51 -4.54 5.11
N ASN A 66 14.51 -3.67 5.10
CA ASN A 66 15.44 -3.50 6.22
C ASN A 66 15.08 -2.24 7.02
N LEU A 67 14.37 -2.42 8.14
CA LEU A 67 13.99 -1.32 9.03
C LEU A 67 15.17 -0.73 9.83
N GLU A 68 16.26 -1.47 9.94
CA GLU A 68 17.48 -1.05 10.64
C GLU A 68 18.44 -0.28 9.74
N ALA A 69 18.14 -0.16 8.44
CA ALA A 69 18.91 0.68 7.53
C ALA A 69 19.00 2.13 8.06
N PRO A 70 20.13 2.83 7.84
CA PRO A 70 20.25 4.23 8.23
C PRO A 70 19.21 5.08 7.52
N LYS A 71 18.84 6.21 8.12
CA LYS A 71 17.88 7.14 7.51
C LYS A 71 18.41 7.61 6.14
N LEU A 72 17.65 7.31 5.11
CA LEU A 72 18.02 7.56 3.70
C LEU A 72 17.54 8.92 3.18
N PHE A 73 16.51 9.51 3.81
CA PHE A 73 15.86 10.72 3.34
C PHE A 73 15.57 11.65 4.52
N ASP A 74 15.71 12.95 4.33
CA ASP A 74 15.48 13.99 5.34
C ASP A 74 14.40 15.00 4.88
N ASN A 75 14.09 15.98 5.75
CA ASN A 75 13.27 17.15 5.44
C ASN A 75 11.84 16.81 4.97
N GLY A 76 11.19 15.81 5.59
CA GLY A 76 9.80 15.45 5.28
C GLY A 76 9.61 14.77 3.91
N PHE A 77 10.67 14.18 3.34
CA PHE A 77 10.59 13.44 2.08
C PHE A 77 9.54 12.32 2.13
N ASP A 78 9.42 11.62 3.25
CA ASP A 78 8.42 10.58 3.50
C ASP A 78 6.98 11.11 3.31
N ILE A 79 6.67 12.30 3.81
CA ILE A 79 5.36 12.94 3.64
C ILE A 79 5.15 13.41 2.20
N MET A 80 6.17 14.00 1.56
CA MET A 80 6.10 14.37 0.15
C MET A 80 5.90 13.13 -0.74
N PHE A 81 6.61 12.04 -0.46
CA PHE A 81 6.49 10.77 -1.16
C PHE A 81 5.09 10.19 -1.01
N LEU A 82 4.55 10.18 0.22
CA LEU A 82 3.18 9.77 0.48
C LEU A 82 2.15 10.60 -0.31
N ARG A 83 2.33 11.94 -0.36
CA ARG A 83 1.45 12.84 -1.12
C ARG A 83 1.40 12.46 -2.60
N ILE A 84 2.57 12.28 -3.23
CA ILE A 84 2.68 11.87 -4.64
C ILE A 84 2.07 10.48 -4.84
N LEU A 85 2.35 9.55 -3.93
CA LEU A 85 1.79 8.20 -3.97
C LEU A 85 0.25 8.22 -3.95
N LYS A 86 -0.36 9.05 -3.09
CA LYS A 86 -1.82 9.18 -3.03
C LYS A 86 -2.38 9.81 -4.31
N GLU A 87 -1.74 10.85 -4.85
CA GLU A 87 -2.14 11.46 -6.13
C GLU A 87 -2.18 10.43 -7.28
N VAL A 88 -1.10 9.66 -7.45
CA VAL A 88 -1.03 8.60 -8.46
C VAL A 88 -2.07 7.50 -8.21
N SER A 89 -2.24 7.09 -6.95
CA SER A 89 -3.19 6.04 -6.57
C SER A 89 -4.63 6.45 -6.83
N MET A 90 -5.00 7.71 -6.56
CA MET A 90 -6.34 8.23 -6.87
C MET A 90 -6.63 8.25 -8.38
N GLY A 91 -5.62 8.61 -9.19
CA GLY A 91 -5.73 8.52 -10.65
C GLY A 91 -6.01 7.08 -11.12
N MET A 92 -5.24 6.11 -10.61
CA MET A 92 -5.45 4.69 -10.91
C MET A 92 -6.81 4.19 -10.43
N TYR A 93 -7.23 4.56 -9.22
CA TYR A 93 -8.54 4.19 -8.68
C TYR A 93 -9.67 4.70 -9.58
N THR A 94 -9.59 5.95 -10.04
CA THR A 94 -10.62 6.55 -10.92
C THR A 94 -10.74 5.77 -12.24
N ILE A 95 -9.61 5.39 -12.83
CA ILE A 95 -9.59 4.59 -14.06
C ILE A 95 -10.17 3.19 -13.80
N ASN A 96 -9.73 2.52 -12.73
CA ASN A 96 -10.17 1.17 -12.40
C ASN A 96 -11.67 1.11 -12.08
N MET A 97 -12.21 2.12 -11.39
CA MET A 97 -13.63 2.18 -11.07
C MET A 97 -14.50 2.27 -12.33
N ASN A 98 -14.08 3.01 -13.35
CA ASN A 98 -14.80 3.08 -14.62
C ASN A 98 -14.80 1.76 -15.41
N MET A 99 -13.86 0.86 -15.12
CA MET A 99 -13.73 -0.44 -15.79
C MET A 99 -14.26 -1.61 -14.95
N ALA A 100 -14.58 -1.38 -13.68
CA ALA A 100 -15.05 -2.41 -12.77
C ALA A 100 -16.55 -2.67 -12.96
N TYR A 101 -16.91 -3.93 -13.16
CA TYR A 101 -18.31 -4.39 -13.20
C TYR A 101 -18.67 -5.29 -12.01
N ASN A 102 -17.68 -5.70 -11.22
CA ASN A 102 -17.89 -6.59 -10.08
C ASN A 102 -18.25 -5.75 -8.84
N ASP A 103 -19.44 -5.99 -8.28
CA ASP A 103 -19.94 -5.26 -7.12
C ASP A 103 -19.03 -5.34 -5.88
N ASP A 104 -18.37 -6.47 -5.67
CA ASP A 104 -17.48 -6.63 -4.51
C ASP A 104 -16.18 -5.84 -4.68
N VAL A 105 -15.72 -5.65 -5.93
CA VAL A 105 -14.60 -4.77 -6.27
C VAL A 105 -15.01 -3.30 -6.17
N MET A 106 -16.21 -2.93 -6.61
CA MET A 106 -16.71 -1.56 -6.55
C MET A 106 -16.97 -1.06 -5.12
N LYS A 107 -17.18 -1.98 -4.16
CA LYS A 107 -17.36 -1.65 -2.73
C LYS A 107 -16.06 -1.35 -1.99
N ILE A 108 -14.90 -1.57 -2.60
CA ILE A 108 -13.61 -1.27 -1.96
C ILE A 108 -13.48 0.26 -1.80
N PRO A 109 -13.25 0.78 -0.58
CA PRO A 109 -13.16 2.23 -0.33
C PRO A 109 -11.96 2.92 -1.00
N LYS A 110 -11.97 4.27 -0.99
CA LYS A 110 -10.98 5.18 -1.63
C LYS A 110 -9.65 5.33 -0.87
#